data_AF-A0A3M1S6I2-F1
#
_entry.id   AF-A0A3M1S6I2-F1
#
_cell.length_a   1.000
_cell.length_b   1.000
_cell.length_c   1.000
_cell.angle_alpha   90.00
_cell.angle_beta   90.00
_cell.angle_gamma   90.00
#
_symmetry.space_group_name_H-M   'P 1'
#
loop_
_entity.id
_entity.type
_entity.pdbx_description
1 polymer ?
#
loop_
_entity_poly.entity_id
_entity_poly.type
_entity_poly.pdbx_seq_one_letter_code
_entity_poly.pdbx_strand_id
1 'polypeptide(L)'
;LLYLHTGYNGYESEFRRAAGAEDDPRRFSDNIAAILRDCSLRYGKKLSGFGYIDGALMWDYPLDPHWESWARAIKAGNPDAVVGFSANRGPTVSPFSELTVTDSGGSLSRPDPAVVGPGRQLGDVTPAVWCFMDTWFFGKPLDGKFPGGPRHSTEEYVAYFREMAEAGIPVTINLAMTADVTADHPIFNPECMAVMEAVRKAIRGN
;
A
#
# COMPACT_ATOMS: atom_id res chain seq x y z
N LEU A 1 -3.95 2.74 7.57
CA LEU A 1 -3.48 3.40 6.31
C LEU A 1 -4.43 2.99 5.20
N LEU A 2 -4.70 3.85 4.24
CA LEU A 2 -5.40 3.48 3.01
C LEU A 2 -4.40 3.20 1.88
N TYR A 3 -4.85 2.34 0.99
CA TYR A 3 -4.27 2.07 -0.32
C TYR A 3 -5.18 2.67 -1.39
N LEU A 4 -4.61 3.25 -2.45
CA LEU A 4 -5.35 3.75 -3.61
C LEU A 4 -4.64 3.30 -4.88
N HIS A 5 -5.37 2.63 -5.78
CA HIS A 5 -4.94 2.38 -7.15
C HIS A 5 -5.50 3.45 -8.07
N THR A 6 -4.70 3.99 -9.00
CA THR A 6 -5.12 5.06 -9.93
C THR A 6 -5.53 4.54 -11.32
N GLY A 7 -5.73 3.23 -11.44
CA GLY A 7 -6.12 2.50 -12.65
C GLY A 7 -5.06 2.39 -13.74
N TYR A 8 -3.79 2.73 -13.45
CA TYR A 8 -2.72 2.90 -14.46
C TYR A 8 -2.37 1.66 -15.30
N ASN A 9 -2.59 0.45 -14.77
CA ASN A 9 -2.19 -0.83 -15.37
C ASN A 9 -3.37 -1.55 -16.06
N GLY A 10 -4.48 -0.84 -16.30
CA GLY A 10 -5.60 -1.34 -17.09
C GLY A 10 -6.63 -2.19 -16.34
N TYR A 11 -6.38 -2.57 -15.07
CA TYR A 11 -7.38 -3.27 -14.25
C TYR A 11 -8.65 -2.42 -14.02
N GLU A 12 -8.50 -1.10 -13.96
CA GLU A 12 -9.58 -0.15 -13.66
C GLU A 12 -9.61 0.99 -14.69
N SER A 13 -9.50 0.62 -15.97
CA SER A 13 -9.40 1.59 -17.07
C SER A 13 -10.59 2.55 -17.15
N GLU A 14 -11.81 2.09 -16.83
CA GLU A 14 -13.00 2.94 -16.76
C GLU A 14 -12.87 4.01 -15.67
N PHE A 15 -12.39 3.64 -14.48
CA PHE A 15 -12.13 4.59 -13.39
C PHE A 15 -11.05 5.60 -13.80
N ARG A 16 -9.93 5.15 -14.36
CA ARG A 16 -8.84 6.03 -14.79
C ARG A 16 -9.30 7.05 -15.83
N ARG A 17 -10.09 6.63 -16.82
CA ARG A 17 -10.70 7.52 -17.82
C ARG A 17 -11.67 8.50 -17.16
N ALA A 18 -12.58 8.01 -16.32
CA ALA A 18 -13.55 8.86 -15.62
C ALA A 18 -12.88 9.89 -14.70
N ALA A 19 -11.76 9.53 -14.08
CA ALA A 19 -10.93 10.45 -13.30
C ALA A 19 -10.31 11.53 -14.18
N GLY A 20 -10.08 11.27 -15.47
CA GLY A 20 -9.66 12.25 -16.47
C GLY A 20 -8.26 12.03 -17.03
N ALA A 21 -7.60 10.92 -16.72
CA ALA A 21 -6.18 10.71 -17.06
C ALA A 21 -5.88 10.73 -18.57
N GLU A 22 -6.85 10.39 -19.41
CA GLU A 22 -6.68 10.28 -20.87
C GLU A 22 -6.89 11.64 -21.58
N ASP A 23 -7.77 12.49 -21.07
CA ASP A 23 -8.25 13.68 -21.80
C ASP A 23 -7.86 15.01 -21.13
N ASP A 24 -7.73 15.02 -19.81
CA ASP A 24 -7.47 16.24 -19.03
C ASP A 24 -6.66 15.89 -17.76
N PRO A 25 -5.32 15.89 -17.85
CA PRO A 25 -4.43 15.59 -16.73
C PRO A 25 -4.64 16.47 -15.50
N ARG A 26 -5.10 17.72 -15.68
CA ARG A 26 -5.42 18.61 -14.55
C ARG A 26 -6.67 18.15 -13.83
N ARG A 27 -7.73 17.83 -14.58
CA ARG A 27 -8.94 17.22 -14.03
C ARG A 27 -8.64 15.90 -13.32
N PHE A 28 -7.72 15.09 -13.86
CA PHE A 28 -7.23 13.90 -13.16
C PHE A 28 -6.62 14.24 -11.81
N SER A 29 -5.67 15.18 -11.78
CA SER A 29 -5.05 15.59 -10.52
C SER A 29 -6.07 16.12 -9.51
N ASP A 30 -7.01 16.96 -9.95
CA ASP A 30 -8.05 17.54 -9.09
C ASP A 30 -9.02 16.48 -8.55
N ASN A 31 -9.43 15.53 -9.39
CA ASN A 31 -10.33 14.45 -8.99
C ASN A 31 -9.67 13.51 -7.98
N ILE A 32 -8.41 13.13 -8.19
CA ILE A 32 -7.68 12.32 -7.21
C ILE A 32 -7.53 13.10 -5.90
N ALA A 33 -7.17 14.39 -5.94
CA ALA A 33 -7.09 15.23 -4.75
C ALA A 33 -8.45 15.30 -4.01
N ALA A 34 -9.57 15.37 -4.73
CA ALA A 34 -10.90 15.38 -4.14
C ALA A 34 -11.23 14.06 -3.43
N ILE A 35 -10.88 12.91 -4.02
CA ILE A 35 -11.06 11.58 -3.39
C ILE A 35 -10.22 11.48 -2.10
N LEU A 36 -8.94 11.85 -2.18
CA LEU A 36 -8.02 11.84 -1.04
C LEU A 36 -8.55 12.74 0.09
N ARG A 37 -9.05 13.93 -0.25
CA ARG A 37 -9.61 14.90 0.70
C ARG A 37 -10.90 14.39 1.33
N ASP A 38 -11.83 13.82 0.57
CA ASP A 38 -13.08 13.26 1.11
C ASP A 38 -12.77 12.18 2.15
N CYS A 39 -11.90 11.23 1.80
CA CYS A 39 -11.47 10.18 2.72
C CYS A 39 -10.79 10.76 3.97
N SER A 40 -9.87 11.71 3.80
CA SER A 40 -9.18 12.36 4.91
C SER A 40 -10.15 13.07 5.85
N LEU A 41 -11.09 13.87 5.34
CA LEU A 41 -12.08 14.59 6.15
C LEU A 41 -13.09 13.64 6.81
N ARG A 42 -13.58 12.63 6.07
CA ARG A 42 -14.58 11.68 6.54
C ARG A 42 -14.07 10.83 7.70
N TYR A 43 -12.84 10.33 7.60
CA TYR A 43 -12.25 9.48 8.64
C TYR A 43 -11.45 10.28 9.68
N GLY A 44 -10.96 11.47 9.32
CA GLY A 44 -10.18 12.34 10.20
C GLY A 44 -9.03 11.58 10.86
N LYS A 45 -8.87 11.77 12.18
CA LYS A 45 -7.84 11.11 12.98
C LYS A 45 -7.98 9.58 13.09
N LYS A 46 -9.08 8.98 12.61
CA LYS A 46 -9.20 7.51 12.50
C LYS A 46 -8.37 6.95 11.35
N LEU A 47 -7.98 7.80 10.40
CA LEU A 47 -7.13 7.44 9.28
C LEU A 47 -5.71 7.95 9.53
N SER A 48 -4.75 7.03 9.64
CA SER A 48 -3.32 7.37 9.78
C SER A 48 -2.69 7.89 8.48
N GLY A 49 -3.43 7.95 7.37
CA GLY A 49 -2.98 8.45 6.06
C GLY A 49 -3.10 7.44 4.92
N PHE A 50 -2.59 7.83 3.77
CA PHE A 50 -2.50 6.99 2.58
C PHE A 50 -1.08 6.45 2.49
N GLY A 51 -0.92 5.18 2.85
CA GLY A 51 0.39 4.54 2.93
C GLY A 51 0.91 4.05 1.58
N TYR A 52 0.03 3.96 0.57
CA TYR A 52 0.38 3.48 -0.76
C TYR A 52 -0.61 4.05 -1.80
N ILE A 53 -0.16 5.00 -2.61
CA ILE A 53 -0.85 5.43 -3.82
C ILE A 53 -0.13 4.76 -4.99
N ASP A 54 -0.72 3.69 -5.49
CA ASP A 54 -0.11 2.81 -6.47
C ASP A 54 0.00 3.50 -7.84
N GLY A 55 1.14 3.31 -8.48
CA GLY A 55 1.49 3.91 -9.75
C GLY A 55 1.82 5.40 -9.73
N ALA A 56 1.76 6.09 -8.59
CA ALA A 56 1.94 7.54 -8.50
C ALA A 56 3.20 8.05 -9.22
N LEU A 57 4.40 7.75 -8.71
CA LEU A 57 5.64 8.38 -9.20
C LEU A 57 6.17 7.75 -10.50
N MET A 58 5.56 6.66 -10.97
CA MET A 58 5.97 6.00 -12.22
C MET A 58 4.99 6.28 -13.37
N TRP A 59 3.69 6.12 -13.13
CA TRP A 59 2.66 6.10 -14.16
C TRP A 59 1.73 7.31 -14.13
N ASP A 60 1.57 7.95 -12.97
CA ASP A 60 0.85 9.23 -12.88
C ASP A 60 1.81 10.41 -13.04
N TYR A 61 3.10 10.24 -12.78
CA TYR A 61 4.11 11.27 -13.01
C TYR A 61 4.07 11.92 -14.41
N PRO A 62 3.93 11.16 -15.53
CA PRO A 62 3.82 11.77 -16.85
C PRO A 62 2.61 12.70 -17.03
N LEU A 63 1.62 12.63 -16.15
CA LEU A 63 0.44 13.49 -16.14
C LEU A 63 0.67 14.82 -15.38
N ASP A 64 1.86 15.02 -14.81
CA ASP A 64 2.26 16.19 -14.04
C ASP A 64 1.25 16.60 -12.94
N PRO A 65 0.86 15.67 -12.04
CA PRO A 65 -0.12 15.98 -11.01
C PRO A 65 0.46 16.95 -9.97
N HIS A 66 -0.42 17.74 -9.36
CA HIS A 66 -0.07 18.63 -8.26
C HIS A 66 0.20 17.84 -6.97
N TRP A 67 1.40 17.25 -6.84
CA TRP A 67 1.79 16.40 -5.71
C TRP A 67 1.57 17.05 -4.34
N GLU A 68 1.84 18.36 -4.23
CA GLU A 68 1.58 19.13 -3.01
C GLU A 68 0.09 19.14 -2.65
N SER A 69 -0.78 19.33 -3.64
CA SER A 69 -2.24 19.32 -3.46
C SER A 69 -2.71 17.95 -2.98
N TRP A 70 -2.15 16.87 -3.50
CA TRP A 70 -2.46 15.50 -3.05
C TRP A 70 -2.01 15.28 -1.59
N ALA A 71 -0.79 15.70 -1.24
CA ALA A 71 -0.30 15.60 0.14
C ALA A 71 -1.15 16.43 1.12
N ARG A 72 -1.53 17.66 0.75
CA ARG A 72 -2.43 18.52 1.53
C ARG A 72 -3.82 17.91 1.66
N ALA A 73 -4.34 17.27 0.62
CA ALA A 73 -5.62 16.57 0.63
C ALA A 73 -5.60 15.38 1.62
N ILE A 74 -4.55 14.56 1.60
CA ILE A 74 -4.35 13.45 2.53
C ILE A 74 -4.34 13.93 3.99
N LYS A 75 -3.71 15.08 4.26
CA LYS A 75 -3.59 15.66 5.60
C LYS A 75 -4.77 16.56 6.03
N ALA A 76 -5.82 16.69 5.21
CA ALA A 76 -6.89 17.67 5.43
C ALA A 76 -7.73 17.44 6.70
N GLY A 77 -8.09 16.20 7.01
CA GLY A 77 -8.83 15.82 8.22
C GLY A 77 -7.93 15.29 9.35
N ASN A 78 -6.68 14.98 9.04
CA ASN A 78 -5.66 14.57 10.00
C ASN A 78 -4.29 15.13 9.57
N PRO A 79 -3.81 16.22 10.18
CA PRO A 79 -2.49 16.79 9.86
C PRO A 79 -1.32 15.82 10.05
N ASP A 80 -1.47 14.83 10.94
CA ASP A 80 -0.46 13.81 11.24
C ASP A 80 -0.52 12.59 10.30
N ALA A 81 -1.42 12.61 9.30
CA ALA A 81 -1.55 11.52 8.33
C ALA A 81 -0.28 11.38 7.49
N VAL A 82 0.21 10.15 7.30
CA VAL A 82 1.37 9.88 6.43
C VAL A 82 0.97 9.85 4.95
N VAL A 83 1.90 10.28 4.10
CA VAL A 83 1.76 10.30 2.64
C VAL A 83 2.74 9.31 2.02
N GLY A 84 2.22 8.39 1.21
CA GLY A 84 3.02 7.40 0.51
C GLY A 84 2.71 7.37 -0.98
N PHE A 85 3.61 7.90 -1.81
CA PHE A 85 3.50 7.83 -3.27
C PHE A 85 4.38 6.71 -3.80
N SER A 86 3.78 5.72 -4.46
CA SER A 86 4.54 4.57 -4.96
C SER A 86 5.55 4.98 -6.02
N ALA A 87 6.80 4.59 -5.80
CA ALA A 87 7.86 4.72 -6.78
C ALA A 87 7.79 3.59 -7.82
N ASN A 88 7.34 2.39 -7.45
CA ASN A 88 7.37 1.19 -8.31
C ASN A 88 8.70 1.02 -9.11
N ARG A 89 9.83 1.49 -8.53
CA ARG A 89 11.19 1.59 -9.10
C ARG A 89 11.46 2.69 -10.13
N GLY A 90 10.56 3.66 -10.30
CA GLY A 90 10.78 4.92 -11.01
C GLY A 90 11.59 5.96 -10.20
N PRO A 91 11.98 7.09 -10.83
CA PRO A 91 12.69 8.16 -10.14
C PRO A 91 11.82 8.81 -9.05
N THR A 92 12.45 9.42 -8.06
CA THR A 92 11.72 10.28 -7.12
C THR A 92 11.47 11.62 -7.77
N VAL A 93 10.20 11.94 -7.90
CA VAL A 93 9.71 13.14 -8.59
C VAL A 93 8.81 14.00 -7.70
N SER A 94 8.60 13.57 -6.45
CA SER A 94 7.81 14.27 -5.45
C SER A 94 8.54 14.29 -4.11
N PRO A 95 8.79 15.48 -3.53
CA PRO A 95 9.37 15.60 -2.18
C PRO A 95 8.33 15.38 -1.07
N PHE A 96 7.08 15.03 -1.40
CA PHE A 96 5.98 14.96 -0.45
C PHE A 96 5.64 13.53 0.01
N SER A 97 6.35 12.51 -0.49
CA SER A 97 6.25 11.17 0.10
C SER A 97 7.03 11.11 1.41
N GLU A 98 6.45 10.53 2.44
CA GLU A 98 7.04 10.35 3.77
C GLU A 98 7.49 8.91 4.01
N LEU A 99 7.04 7.97 3.16
CA LEU A 99 7.36 6.55 3.21
C LEU A 99 8.10 6.10 1.95
N THR A 100 8.93 5.06 2.06
CA THR A 100 9.27 4.25 0.89
C THR A 100 8.05 3.43 0.49
N VAL A 101 7.55 3.67 -0.71
CA VAL A 101 6.38 2.98 -1.22
C VAL A 101 6.77 2.17 -2.43
N THR A 102 7.03 0.89 -2.17
CA THR A 102 7.33 -0.13 -3.16
C THR A 102 6.75 -1.44 -2.65
N ASP A 103 6.08 -2.20 -3.50
CA ASP A 103 5.70 -3.56 -3.15
C ASP A 103 6.73 -4.59 -3.63
N SER A 104 6.87 -5.68 -2.87
CA SER A 104 7.72 -6.81 -3.20
C SER A 104 6.92 -8.01 -3.73
N GLY A 105 5.64 -7.79 -4.07
CA GLY A 105 4.68 -8.85 -4.31
C GLY A 105 4.72 -9.90 -3.20
N GLY A 106 4.88 -11.16 -3.60
CA GLY A 106 4.95 -12.29 -2.68
C GLY A 106 6.33 -12.51 -2.06
N SER A 107 7.30 -11.61 -2.23
CA SER A 107 8.67 -11.78 -1.72
C SER A 107 8.85 -11.09 -0.37
N LEU A 108 9.65 -11.70 0.53
CA LEU A 108 10.08 -11.08 1.79
C LEU A 108 11.32 -10.21 1.54
N SER A 109 11.10 -9.04 0.95
CA SER A 109 12.17 -8.11 0.57
C SER A 109 12.45 -7.08 1.65
N ARG A 110 13.65 -6.48 1.58
CA ARG A 110 14.07 -5.39 2.44
C ARG A 110 14.09 -4.09 1.65
N PRO A 111 13.84 -2.93 2.28
CA PRO A 111 14.10 -1.64 1.65
C PRO A 111 15.57 -1.59 1.22
N ASP A 112 15.85 -1.11 0.01
CA ASP A 112 17.22 -0.92 -0.45
C ASP A 112 17.82 0.30 0.29
N PRO A 113 18.82 0.12 1.16
CA PRO A 113 19.41 1.23 1.88
C PRO A 113 20.15 2.18 0.94
N ALA A 114 20.54 1.79 -0.27
CA ALA A 114 21.26 2.65 -1.20
C ALA A 114 20.38 3.80 -1.74
N VAL A 115 19.05 3.64 -1.73
CA VAL A 115 18.13 4.62 -2.31
C VAL A 115 17.47 5.56 -1.29
N VAL A 116 17.59 5.30 0.01
CA VAL A 116 16.97 6.11 1.09
C VAL A 116 18.00 6.90 1.87
N GLY A 117 17.77 8.20 2.04
CA GLY A 117 18.58 9.13 2.86
C GLY A 117 18.94 10.43 2.11
N PRO A 118 19.63 11.37 2.79
CA PRO A 118 20.02 12.65 2.19
C PRO A 118 20.83 12.47 0.90
N GLY A 119 20.39 13.10 -0.20
CA GLY A 119 21.05 13.04 -1.51
C GLY A 119 20.88 11.72 -2.26
N ARG A 120 20.10 10.77 -1.75
CA ARG A 120 19.76 9.51 -2.43
C ARG A 120 18.46 9.64 -3.20
N GLN A 121 18.17 8.66 -4.06
CA GLN A 121 17.03 8.69 -4.98
C GLN A 121 15.73 9.04 -4.25
N LEU A 122 15.31 8.28 -3.24
CA LEU A 122 14.05 8.47 -2.51
C LEU A 122 14.08 9.62 -1.48
N GLY A 123 15.24 10.23 -1.26
CA GLY A 123 15.41 11.25 -0.23
C GLY A 123 15.26 10.70 1.18
N ASP A 124 15.03 11.60 2.14
CA ASP A 124 14.91 11.29 3.57
C ASP A 124 13.48 10.85 3.91
N VAL A 125 13.12 9.64 3.48
CA VAL A 125 11.82 9.01 3.74
C VAL A 125 11.95 7.86 4.74
N THR A 126 10.86 7.56 5.45
CA THR A 126 10.82 6.41 6.37
C THR A 126 10.73 5.10 5.56
N PRO A 127 11.67 4.15 5.73
CA PRO A 127 11.56 2.84 5.10
C PRO A 127 10.29 2.11 5.56
N ALA A 128 9.57 1.51 4.62
CA ALA A 128 8.37 0.71 4.83
C ALA A 128 8.27 -0.34 3.73
N VAL A 129 7.72 -1.52 4.06
CA VAL A 129 7.56 -2.64 3.11
C VAL A 129 6.10 -2.98 2.92
N TRP A 130 5.72 -3.26 1.68
CA TRP A 130 4.43 -3.81 1.30
C TRP A 130 4.62 -5.13 0.58
N CYS A 131 3.99 -6.18 1.06
CA CYS A 131 4.01 -7.50 0.42
C CYS A 131 2.67 -8.20 0.59
N PHE A 132 2.48 -9.34 -0.08
CA PHE A 132 1.33 -10.21 0.14
C PHE A 132 1.76 -11.60 0.59
N MET A 133 0.95 -12.21 1.46
CA MET A 133 1.21 -13.57 1.93
C MET A 133 0.76 -14.62 0.92
N ASP A 134 -0.43 -14.44 0.35
CA ASP A 134 -1.08 -15.36 -0.58
C ASP A 134 -1.20 -14.76 -1.99
N THR A 135 -1.95 -13.66 -2.11
CA THR A 135 -2.19 -12.87 -3.33
C THR A 135 -2.59 -11.44 -2.94
N TRP A 136 -2.68 -10.53 -3.91
CA TRP A 136 -3.21 -9.18 -3.68
C TRP A 136 -4.74 -9.15 -3.52
N PHE A 137 -5.46 -9.84 -4.40
CA PHE A 137 -6.91 -9.96 -4.35
C PHE A 137 -7.39 -11.21 -5.10
N PHE A 138 -8.65 -11.59 -4.87
CA PHE A 138 -9.37 -12.57 -5.67
C PHE A 138 -10.37 -11.86 -6.58
N GLY A 139 -10.36 -12.18 -7.87
CA GLY A 139 -11.28 -11.57 -8.85
C GLY A 139 -12.68 -12.21 -8.90
N LYS A 140 -13.01 -13.09 -7.96
CA LYS A 140 -14.30 -13.81 -7.90
C LYS A 140 -14.60 -14.31 -6.48
N PRO A 141 -15.88 -14.58 -6.17
CA PRO A 141 -16.27 -15.35 -4.99
C PRO A 141 -15.52 -16.68 -4.89
N LEU A 142 -15.30 -17.12 -3.65
CA LEU A 142 -14.55 -18.33 -3.36
C LEU A 142 -15.37 -19.43 -2.68
N ASP A 143 -16.59 -19.14 -2.23
CA ASP A 143 -17.49 -20.05 -1.52
C ASP A 143 -16.77 -20.76 -0.34
N GLY A 144 -16.00 -19.99 0.43
CA GLY A 144 -15.19 -20.48 1.55
C GLY A 144 -13.93 -21.27 1.17
N LYS A 145 -13.57 -21.37 -0.12
CA LYS A 145 -12.40 -22.12 -0.60
C LYS A 145 -11.26 -21.20 -1.01
N PHE A 146 -10.17 -21.22 -0.25
CA PHE A 146 -9.00 -20.40 -0.57
C PHE A 146 -8.06 -21.13 -1.52
N PRO A 147 -7.82 -20.59 -2.74
CA PRO A 147 -6.81 -21.16 -3.62
C PRO A 147 -5.42 -20.73 -3.13
N GLY A 148 -4.54 -21.72 -2.88
CA GLY A 148 -3.19 -21.48 -2.40
C GLY A 148 -3.12 -21.27 -0.88
N GLY A 149 -2.11 -20.53 -0.44
CA GLY A 149 -1.77 -20.34 0.97
C GLY A 149 -0.52 -19.48 1.12
N PRO A 150 0.13 -19.50 2.30
CA PRO A 150 1.36 -18.76 2.53
C PRO A 150 2.43 -19.09 1.49
N ARG A 151 3.04 -18.07 0.90
CA ARG A 151 4.13 -18.25 -0.08
C ARG A 151 5.48 -18.66 0.50
N HIS A 152 5.66 -18.46 1.80
CA HIS A 152 6.86 -18.80 2.55
C HIS A 152 6.47 -19.62 3.78
N SER A 153 7.44 -20.32 4.34
CA SER A 153 7.26 -21.03 5.59
C SER A 153 6.97 -20.09 6.76
N THR A 154 6.36 -20.62 7.82
CA THR A 154 6.12 -19.89 9.06
C THR A 154 7.43 -19.35 9.65
N GLU A 155 8.49 -20.15 9.60
CA GLU A 155 9.82 -19.81 10.10
C GLU A 155 10.41 -18.62 9.35
N GLU A 156 10.28 -18.59 8.02
CA GLU A 156 10.73 -17.46 7.19
C GLU A 156 9.98 -16.17 7.52
N TYR A 157 8.65 -16.24 7.67
CA TYR A 157 7.86 -15.07 8.08
C TYR A 157 8.25 -14.59 9.48
N VAL A 158 8.38 -15.49 10.45
CA VAL A 158 8.78 -15.14 11.82
C VAL A 158 10.16 -14.47 11.83
N ALA A 159 11.14 -15.05 11.12
CA ALA A 159 12.48 -14.49 11.03
C ALA A 159 12.46 -13.09 10.39
N TYR A 160 11.75 -12.96 9.26
CA TYR A 160 11.65 -11.69 8.54
C TYR A 160 10.99 -10.59 9.37
N PHE A 161 9.83 -10.85 9.99
CA PHE A 161 9.16 -9.83 10.79
C PHE A 161 9.92 -9.47 12.07
N ARG A 162 10.68 -10.41 12.66
CA ARG A 162 11.61 -10.09 13.77
C ARG A 162 12.69 -9.13 13.32
N GLU A 163 13.35 -9.43 12.21
CA GLU A 163 14.38 -8.57 11.65
C GLU A 163 13.83 -7.16 11.35
N MET A 164 12.67 -7.06 10.71
CA MET A 164 12.05 -5.76 10.42
C MET A 164 11.65 -5.01 11.69
N ALA A 165 11.16 -5.71 12.72
CA ALA A 165 10.85 -5.11 14.02
C ALA A 165 12.11 -4.61 14.74
N GLU A 166 13.20 -5.38 14.73
CA GLU A 166 14.50 -4.97 15.28
C GLU A 166 15.08 -3.75 14.54
N ALA A 167 14.87 -3.67 13.23
CA ALA A 167 15.26 -2.53 12.40
C ALA A 167 14.31 -1.32 12.51
N GLY A 168 13.17 -1.45 13.21
CA GLY A 168 12.15 -0.40 13.29
C GLY A 168 11.42 -0.12 11.96
N ILE A 169 11.43 -1.07 11.03
CA ILE A 169 10.83 -0.93 9.70
C ILE A 169 9.40 -1.48 9.73
N PRO A 170 8.36 -0.65 9.49
CA PRO A 170 6.99 -1.14 9.37
C PRO A 170 6.81 -2.02 8.13
N VAL A 171 6.16 -3.16 8.32
CA VAL A 171 5.74 -4.08 7.25
C VAL A 171 4.21 -4.11 7.19
N THR A 172 3.66 -3.84 6.02
CA THR A 172 2.27 -4.12 5.68
C THR A 172 2.21 -5.39 4.86
N ILE A 173 1.44 -6.38 5.33
CA ILE A 173 1.23 -7.64 4.63
C ILE A 173 -0.24 -7.77 4.21
N ASN A 174 -0.46 -8.01 2.93
CA ASN A 174 -1.78 -8.28 2.39
C ASN A 174 -2.16 -9.74 2.64
N LEU A 175 -3.38 -9.90 3.15
CA LEU A 175 -4.10 -11.17 3.25
C LEU A 175 -5.36 -11.00 2.40
N ALA A 176 -5.49 -11.78 1.33
CA ALA A 176 -6.63 -11.62 0.45
C ALA A 176 -7.92 -12.10 1.13
N MET A 177 -8.92 -11.21 1.17
CA MET A 177 -10.29 -11.58 1.50
C MET A 177 -11.06 -11.95 0.23
N THR A 178 -12.07 -12.79 0.38
CA THR A 178 -12.97 -13.13 -0.72
C THR A 178 -14.08 -12.08 -0.89
N ALA A 179 -14.70 -12.00 -2.08
CA ALA A 179 -15.79 -11.05 -2.34
C ALA A 179 -17.12 -11.45 -1.68
N ASP A 180 -17.24 -12.70 -1.25
CA ASP A 180 -18.44 -13.34 -0.71
C ASP A 180 -18.30 -13.65 0.79
N VAL A 181 -17.67 -12.78 1.59
CA VAL A 181 -17.54 -12.99 3.04
C VAL A 181 -18.91 -13.17 3.69
N THR A 182 -19.13 -14.33 4.29
CA THR A 182 -20.28 -14.64 5.16
C THR A 182 -19.81 -14.98 6.57
N ALA A 183 -20.75 -15.14 7.50
CA ALA A 183 -20.45 -15.63 8.84
C ALA A 183 -20.06 -17.12 8.87
N ASP A 184 -20.32 -17.86 7.79
CA ASP A 184 -20.26 -19.32 7.76
C ASP A 184 -18.92 -19.88 7.25
N HIS A 185 -18.02 -19.02 6.77
CA HIS A 185 -16.66 -19.40 6.37
C HIS A 185 -15.62 -18.36 6.79
N PRO A 186 -14.32 -18.73 6.84
CA PRO A 186 -13.26 -17.80 7.19
C PRO A 186 -13.21 -16.57 6.27
N ILE A 187 -12.84 -15.42 6.85
CA ILE A 187 -12.64 -14.16 6.09
C ILE A 187 -11.34 -14.22 5.29
N PHE A 188 -10.28 -14.77 5.89
CA PHE A 188 -8.96 -14.97 5.32
C PHE A 188 -8.62 -16.45 5.29
N ASN A 189 -7.64 -16.83 4.46
CA ASN A 189 -7.12 -18.20 4.45
C ASN A 189 -6.64 -18.62 5.86
N PRO A 190 -7.19 -19.70 6.46
CA PRO A 190 -6.81 -20.14 7.80
C PRO A 190 -5.32 -20.45 7.97
N GLU A 191 -4.65 -20.95 6.93
CA GLU A 191 -3.21 -21.23 6.97
C GLU A 191 -2.39 -19.93 7.08
N CYS A 192 -2.82 -18.88 6.37
CA CYS A 192 -2.21 -17.57 6.46
C CYS A 192 -2.42 -16.93 7.84
N MET A 193 -3.62 -17.10 8.40
CA MET A 193 -3.90 -16.64 9.77
C MET A 193 -3.03 -17.37 10.80
N ALA A 194 -2.83 -18.69 10.66
CA ALA A 194 -1.95 -19.45 11.55
C ALA A 194 -0.49 -18.92 11.52
N VAL A 195 0.02 -18.55 10.35
CA VAL A 195 1.33 -17.90 10.21
C VAL A 195 1.36 -16.55 10.93
N MET A 196 0.33 -15.72 10.74
CA MET A 196 0.26 -14.40 11.40
C MET A 196 0.17 -14.51 12.92
N GLU A 197 -0.50 -15.54 13.44
CA GLU A 197 -0.54 -15.85 14.86
C GLU A 197 0.84 -16.22 15.39
N ALA A 198 1.60 -17.02 14.64
CA ALA A 198 2.99 -17.37 14.97
C ALA A 198 3.91 -16.13 14.95
N VAL A 199 3.77 -15.26 13.94
CA VAL A 199 4.48 -13.97 13.87
C VAL A 199 4.15 -13.09 15.08
N ARG A 200 2.86 -12.94 15.40
CA ARG A 200 2.38 -12.17 16.56
C ARG A 200 3.00 -12.70 17.85
N LYS A 201 2.94 -14.01 18.09
CA LYS A 201 3.51 -14.65 19.28
C LYS A 201 5.03 -14.46 19.35
N ALA A 202 5.73 -14.60 18.23
CA ALA A 202 7.18 -14.49 18.17
C ALA A 202 7.71 -13.08 18.45
N ILE A 203 6.90 -12.04 18.22
CA ILE A 203 7.28 -10.61 18.38
C ILE A 203 6.73 -10.02 19.67
N ARG A 204 5.49 -10.35 20.05
CA ARG A 204 4.77 -9.71 21.17
C ARG A 204 4.64 -10.59 22.41
N GLY A 205 5.00 -11.87 22.32
CA GLY A 205 5.11 -12.76 23.48
C GLY A 205 3.80 -13.35 24.02
N ASN A 206 2.62 -13.04 23.47
CA ASN A 206 1.34 -13.73 23.69
C ASN A 206 0.27 -13.27 22.69
#